data_AF-A0A3M2DAP5-F1
#
_entry.id   AF-A0A3M2DAP5-F1
#
_cell.length_a   1.000
_cell.length_b   1.000
_cell.length_c   1.000
_cell.angle_alpha   90.00
_cell.angle_beta   90.00
_cell.angle_gamma   90.00
#
_symmetry.space_group_name_H-M   'P 1'
#
loop_
_entity.id
_entity.type
_entity.pdbx_description
1 polymer ?
#
loop_
_entity_poly.entity_id
_entity_poly.type
_entity_poly.pdbx_seq_one_letter_code
_entity_poly.pdbx_strand_id
1 'polypeptide(L)'
;METVTPQVVDIDKLALQVFLKSLEIAGGPRKLIEHRHLTWVPALIEAAYAVVLSKEAHKTAEDIAQFLGLTVPSVRNILRADPEQVQHKLQHELAGEPRERAIGTHIAGGLALLAYDRLKQGDHAIAYLQDVYEQSAEILGVAWPAEVLRRVKGLDFPASRDAVAERLRDVHIGHRVVCELLPRLPETITSPSSLLSHLKAAVQAEERP
;
A
#
# COMPACT_ATOMS: atom_id res chain seq x y z
N MET A 1 -25.12 -17.53 -3.71
CA MET A 1 -24.36 -16.94 -2.59
C MET A 1 -22.91 -17.18 -2.87
N GLU A 2 -22.19 -16.15 -3.32
CA GLU A 2 -20.76 -16.23 -3.59
C GLU A 2 -20.04 -16.32 -2.24
N THR A 3 -19.40 -17.46 -1.98
CA THR A 3 -18.67 -17.69 -0.73
C THR A 3 -17.37 -16.90 -0.78
N VAL A 4 -17.32 -15.78 -0.07
CA VAL A 4 -16.07 -15.03 0.14
C VAL A 4 -15.17 -15.90 1.01
N THR A 5 -14.18 -16.54 0.41
CA THR A 5 -13.11 -17.23 1.13
C THR A 5 -12.31 -16.21 1.94
N PRO A 6 -12.14 -16.39 3.27
CA PRO A 6 -11.36 -15.48 4.07
C PRO A 6 -9.92 -15.47 3.56
N GLN A 7 -9.41 -14.30 3.16
CA GLN A 7 -8.01 -14.16 2.83
C GLN A 7 -7.20 -14.29 4.12
N VAL A 8 -6.29 -15.27 4.15
CA VAL A 8 -5.33 -15.41 5.24
C VAL A 8 -4.43 -14.17 5.22
N VAL A 9 -4.57 -13.31 6.24
CA VAL A 9 -3.73 -12.13 6.38
C VAL A 9 -2.34 -12.58 6.80
N ASP A 10 -1.34 -12.27 5.98
CA ASP A 10 0.05 -12.41 6.33
C ASP A 10 0.42 -11.33 7.36
N ILE A 11 0.58 -11.75 8.61
CA ILE A 11 0.82 -10.88 9.77
C ILE A 11 2.13 -10.12 9.62
N ASP A 12 3.20 -10.78 9.20
CA ASP A 12 4.53 -10.18 9.10
C ASP A 12 4.54 -9.14 7.98
N LYS A 13 3.91 -9.46 6.85
CA LYS A 13 3.75 -8.53 5.74
C LYS A 13 2.95 -7.29 6.15
N LEU A 14 1.81 -7.47 6.83
CA LEU A 14 0.99 -6.34 7.24
C LEU A 14 1.68 -5.50 8.33
N ALA A 15 2.36 -6.14 9.30
CA ALA A 15 3.15 -5.43 10.31
C ALA A 15 4.25 -4.58 9.66
N LEU A 16 4.94 -5.11 8.64
CA LEU A 16 5.92 -4.35 7.87
C LEU A 16 5.29 -3.16 7.14
N GLN A 17 4.11 -3.33 6.54
CA GLN A 17 3.39 -2.23 5.89
C GLN A 17 3.00 -1.14 6.89
N VAL A 18 2.49 -1.53 8.07
CA VAL A 18 2.16 -0.58 9.15
C VAL A 18 3.41 0.17 9.58
N PHE A 19 4.51 -0.52 9.83
CA PHE A 19 5.79 0.11 10.19
C PHE A 19 6.27 1.14 9.16
N LEU A 20 6.26 0.77 7.87
CA LEU A 20 6.68 1.67 6.79
C LEU A 20 5.76 2.89 6.68
N LYS A 21 4.45 2.70 6.83
CA LYS A 21 3.50 3.81 6.83
C LYS A 21 3.67 4.70 8.06
N SER A 22 3.98 4.15 9.24
CA SER A 22 4.32 4.94 10.42
C SER A 22 5.60 5.77 10.23
N LEU A 23 6.61 5.25 9.54
CA LEU A 23 7.80 6.01 9.16
C LEU A 23 7.45 7.16 8.21
N GLU A 24 6.62 6.90 7.20
CA GLU A 24 6.13 7.91 6.27
C GLU A 24 5.42 9.06 7.02
N ILE A 25 4.51 8.72 7.95
CA ILE A 25 3.80 9.70 8.79
C ILE A 25 4.77 10.49 9.68
N ALA A 26 5.82 9.85 10.20
CA ALA A 26 6.87 10.50 10.98
C ALA A 26 7.79 11.42 10.14
N GLY A 27 7.59 11.53 8.82
CA GLY A 27 8.39 12.34 7.90
C GLY A 27 9.56 11.58 7.26
N GLY A 28 9.61 10.26 7.42
CA GLY A 28 10.62 9.37 6.85
C GLY A 28 11.88 9.23 7.70
N PRO A 29 12.80 8.33 7.31
CA PRO A 29 13.99 7.99 8.09
C PRO A 29 14.95 9.17 8.29
N ARG A 30 15.05 10.08 7.31
CA ARG A 30 15.89 11.29 7.44
C ARG A 30 15.40 12.19 8.58
N LYS A 31 14.09 12.39 8.70
CA LYS A 31 13.49 13.21 9.76
C LYS A 31 13.78 12.65 11.14
N LEU A 32 13.71 11.32 11.30
CA LEU A 32 14.09 10.65 12.55
C LEU A 32 15.57 10.86 12.91
N ILE A 33 16.47 10.91 11.92
CA ILE A 33 17.88 11.23 12.14
C ILE A 33 18.05 12.70 12.54
N GLU A 34 17.43 13.62 11.80
CA GLU A 34 17.49 15.07 12.05
C GLU A 34 17.07 15.43 13.49
N HIS A 35 16.00 14.79 13.98
CA HIS A 35 15.49 15.01 15.34
C HIS A 35 16.10 14.08 16.40
N ARG A 36 17.10 13.25 16.03
CA ARG A 36 17.78 12.30 16.92
C ARG A 36 16.83 11.31 17.63
N HIS A 37 15.81 10.86 16.91
CA HIS A 37 14.78 9.91 17.37
C HIS A 37 15.03 8.49 16.83
N LEU A 38 16.28 8.08 16.64
CA LEU A 38 16.63 6.75 16.12
C LEU A 38 16.10 5.60 17.00
N THR A 39 15.92 5.83 18.30
CA THR A 39 15.32 4.87 19.23
C THR A 39 13.84 4.60 18.95
N TRP A 40 13.19 5.41 18.09
CA TRP A 40 11.81 5.17 17.69
C TRP A 40 11.70 4.05 16.68
N VAL A 41 12.76 3.72 15.93
CA VAL A 41 12.69 2.65 14.92
C VAL A 41 12.34 1.30 15.56
N PRO A 42 13.02 0.84 16.64
CA PRO A 42 12.60 -0.36 17.38
C PRO A 42 11.17 -0.24 17.95
N ALA A 43 10.83 0.89 18.55
CA ALA A 43 9.50 1.07 19.14
C ALA A 43 8.37 1.05 18.09
N LEU A 44 8.62 1.59 16.89
CA LEU A 44 7.66 1.61 15.78
C LEU A 44 7.41 0.22 15.23
N ILE A 45 8.45 -0.61 15.06
CA ILE A 45 8.27 -1.98 14.57
C ILE A 45 7.57 -2.85 15.62
N GLU A 46 7.92 -2.70 16.91
CA GLU A 46 7.22 -3.36 18.02
C GLU A 46 5.73 -2.97 18.07
N ALA A 47 5.44 -1.67 17.95
CA ALA A 47 4.08 -1.16 17.93
C ALA A 47 3.28 -1.66 16.72
N ALA A 48 3.89 -1.72 15.54
CA ALA A 48 3.26 -2.24 14.33
C ALA A 48 2.85 -3.71 14.50
N TYR A 49 3.74 -4.56 15.02
CA TYR A 49 3.42 -5.95 15.33
C TYR A 49 2.33 -6.06 16.39
N ALA A 50 2.42 -5.30 17.48
CA ALA A 50 1.41 -5.34 18.54
C ALA A 50 0.00 -4.98 18.00
N VAL A 51 -0.11 -3.94 17.18
CA VAL A 51 -1.38 -3.53 16.55
C VAL A 51 -1.92 -4.62 15.63
N VAL A 52 -1.10 -5.16 14.72
CA VAL A 52 -1.54 -6.17 13.75
C VAL A 52 -1.94 -7.47 14.45
N LEU A 53 -1.15 -7.95 15.41
CA LEU A 53 -1.47 -9.15 16.19
C LEU A 53 -2.77 -9.00 16.98
N SER A 54 -3.04 -7.79 17.50
CA SER A 54 -4.28 -7.51 18.21
C SER A 54 -5.49 -7.46 17.26
N LYS A 55 -5.35 -6.81 16.11
CA LYS A 55 -6.47 -6.52 15.19
C LYS A 55 -6.81 -7.67 14.25
N GLU A 56 -5.82 -8.39 13.74
CA GLU A 56 -5.99 -9.44 12.72
C GLU A 56 -5.95 -10.84 13.31
N ALA A 57 -5.07 -11.07 14.27
CA ALA A 57 -4.91 -12.37 14.92
C ALA A 57 -5.67 -12.48 16.26
N HIS A 58 -6.37 -11.40 16.66
CA HIS A 58 -7.14 -11.31 17.90
C HIS A 58 -6.37 -11.74 19.16
N LYS A 59 -5.05 -11.55 19.18
CA LYS A 59 -4.22 -11.89 20.34
C LYS A 59 -4.48 -10.93 21.50
N THR A 60 -4.39 -11.48 22.72
CA THR A 60 -4.48 -10.69 23.94
C THR A 60 -3.19 -9.88 24.18
N ALA A 61 -3.24 -8.90 25.07
CA ALA A 61 -2.04 -8.12 25.42
C ALA A 61 -0.95 -9.01 26.04
N GLU A 62 -1.36 -10.05 26.77
CA GLU A 62 -0.51 -11.07 27.38
C GLU A 62 0.18 -11.92 26.31
N ASP A 63 -0.56 -12.42 25.31
CA ASP A 63 0.01 -13.20 24.20
C ASP A 63 1.00 -12.37 23.38
N ILE A 64 0.67 -11.11 23.11
CA ILE A 64 1.51 -10.19 22.34
C ILE A 64 2.79 -9.87 23.12
N ALA A 65 2.67 -9.60 24.43
CA ALA A 65 3.81 -9.33 25.29
C ALA A 65 4.79 -10.51 25.30
N GLN A 66 4.27 -11.73 25.46
CA GLN A 66 5.07 -12.95 25.39
C GLN A 66 5.73 -13.13 24.03
N PHE A 67 4.99 -12.91 22.93
CA PHE A 67 5.50 -13.09 21.57
C PHE A 67 6.60 -12.09 21.21
N LEU A 68 6.43 -10.81 21.59
CA LEU A 68 7.36 -9.73 21.26
C LEU A 68 8.48 -9.53 22.29
N GLY A 69 8.45 -10.26 23.41
CA GLY A 69 9.39 -10.04 24.52
C GLY A 69 9.19 -8.68 25.22
N LEU A 70 7.96 -8.17 25.22
CA LEU A 70 7.58 -6.90 25.85
C LEU A 70 6.88 -7.14 27.19
N THR A 71 6.73 -6.08 27.98
CA THR A 71 5.86 -6.13 29.16
C THR A 71 4.39 -5.95 28.77
N VAL A 72 3.47 -6.61 29.47
CA VAL A 72 2.02 -6.43 29.26
C VAL A 72 1.61 -4.95 29.38
N PRO A 73 2.11 -4.16 30.35
CA PRO A 73 1.88 -2.72 30.37
C PRO A 73 2.33 -2.00 29.11
N SER A 74 3.52 -2.30 28.57
CA SER A 74 4.02 -1.70 27.31
C SER A 74 3.07 -1.95 26.15
N VAL A 75 2.60 -3.19 25.99
CA VAL A 75 1.63 -3.55 24.94
C VAL A 75 0.31 -2.82 25.13
N ARG A 76 -0.22 -2.74 26.36
CA ARG A 76 -1.45 -1.99 26.64
C ARG A 76 -1.29 -0.50 26.34
N ASN A 77 -0.13 0.08 26.63
CA ASN A 77 0.18 1.48 26.34
C ASN A 77 0.23 1.76 24.84
N ILE A 78 0.78 0.82 24.05
CA ILE A 78 0.76 0.88 22.59
C ILE A 78 -0.68 0.84 22.07
N LEU A 79 -1.46 -0.17 22.47
CA LEU A 79 -2.80 -0.43 21.94
C LEU A 79 -3.85 0.62 22.35
N ARG A 80 -3.58 1.38 23.43
CA ARG A 80 -4.44 2.47 23.93
C ARG A 80 -3.94 3.86 23.55
N ALA A 81 -2.86 3.95 22.77
CA ALA A 81 -2.35 5.25 22.34
C ALA A 81 -3.43 5.98 21.53
N ASP A 82 -3.51 7.29 21.72
CA ASP A 82 -4.45 8.16 21.01
C ASP A 82 -3.77 8.73 19.75
N PRO A 83 -4.20 8.34 18.54
CA PRO A 83 -3.61 8.82 17.29
C PRO A 83 -3.67 10.35 17.12
N GLU A 84 -4.74 11.00 17.57
CA GLU A 84 -4.92 12.45 17.41
C GLU A 84 -3.95 13.22 18.30
N GLN A 85 -3.81 12.79 19.56
CA GLN A 85 -2.84 13.37 20.49
C GLN A 85 -1.40 13.17 20.00
N VAL A 86 -1.10 12.02 19.40
CA VAL A 86 0.24 11.74 18.85
C VAL A 86 0.52 12.62 17.65
N GLN A 87 -0.46 12.88 16.78
CA GLN A 87 -0.26 13.76 15.63
C GLN A 87 -0.01 15.21 16.05
N HIS A 88 -0.74 15.71 17.06
CA HIS A 88 -0.47 17.02 17.66
C HIS A 88 0.93 17.08 18.28
N LYS A 89 1.32 16.08 19.09
CA LYS A 89 2.66 16.01 19.69
C LYS A 89 3.78 15.92 18.66
N LEU A 90 3.58 15.14 17.59
CA LEU A 90 4.56 14.98 16.52
C LEU A 90 4.86 16.32 15.84
N GLN A 91 3.84 17.17 15.61
CA GLN A 91 4.06 18.49 15.03
C GLN A 91 4.95 19.37 15.90
N HIS A 92 4.76 19.33 17.22
CA HIS A 92 5.60 20.06 18.19
C HIS A 92 7.01 19.45 18.32
N GLU A 93 7.14 18.12 18.35
CA GLU A 93 8.44 17.45 18.46
C GLU A 93 9.31 17.62 17.19
N LEU A 94 8.69 17.56 16.01
CA LEU A 94 9.37 17.87 14.74
C LEU A 94 9.71 19.37 14.61
N ALA A 95 9.08 20.25 15.39
CA ALA A 95 9.42 21.67 15.46
C ALA A 95 10.62 21.98 16.38
N GLY A 96 11.14 20.99 17.12
CA GLY A 96 12.37 21.12 17.91
C GLY A 96 12.20 21.67 19.34
N GLU A 97 10.98 21.61 19.90
CA GLU A 97 10.72 22.04 21.28
C GLU A 97 11.28 21.04 22.34
N PRO A 98 11.62 21.50 23.57
CA PRO A 98 12.36 20.69 24.56
C PRO A 98 11.57 19.50 25.13
N ARG A 99 12.32 18.44 25.44
CA ARG A 99 11.88 17.04 25.69
C ARG A 99 11.10 16.78 26.97
N GLU A 100 10.06 15.95 26.86
CA GLU A 100 9.71 14.95 27.88
C GLU A 100 10.30 13.58 27.48
N ARG A 101 11.09 12.97 28.38
CA ARG A 101 11.94 11.79 28.08
C ARG A 101 11.21 10.44 27.99
N ALA A 102 9.88 10.41 28.00
CA ALA A 102 9.10 9.17 28.16
C ALA A 102 8.16 8.82 26.98
N ILE A 103 8.19 9.56 25.88
CA ILE A 103 7.08 9.55 24.90
C ILE A 103 7.27 8.54 23.75
N GLY A 104 8.46 7.96 23.56
CA GLY A 104 8.76 7.11 22.39
C GLY A 104 7.78 5.96 22.16
N THR A 105 7.40 5.21 23.20
CA THR A 105 6.46 4.08 23.09
C THR A 105 5.02 4.51 22.82
N HIS A 106 4.58 5.62 23.42
CA HIS A 106 3.22 6.14 23.19
C HIS A 106 3.08 6.77 21.81
N ILE A 107 4.10 7.50 21.35
CA ILE A 107 4.13 8.04 19.97
C ILE A 107 4.19 6.90 18.97
N ALA A 108 5.06 5.90 19.18
CA ALA A 108 5.12 4.74 18.30
C ALA A 108 3.77 4.01 18.22
N GLY A 109 3.08 3.83 19.35
CA GLY A 109 1.74 3.25 19.40
C GLY A 109 0.71 4.04 18.61
N GLY A 110 0.64 5.36 18.80
CA GLY A 110 -0.34 6.19 18.06
C GLY A 110 -0.03 6.25 16.56
N LEU A 111 1.24 6.29 16.18
CA LEU A 111 1.66 6.24 14.77
C LEU A 111 1.34 4.89 14.13
N ALA A 112 1.48 3.78 14.85
CA ALA A 112 1.14 2.45 14.35
C ALA A 112 -0.38 2.27 14.17
N LEU A 113 -1.18 2.74 15.12
CA LEU A 113 -2.65 2.73 15.01
C LEU A 113 -3.13 3.57 13.83
N LEU A 114 -2.62 4.80 13.69
CA LEU A 114 -2.94 5.68 12.57
C LEU A 114 -2.53 5.07 11.22
N ALA A 115 -1.33 4.49 11.15
CA ALA A 115 -0.83 3.83 9.96
C ALA A 115 -1.71 2.64 9.56
N TYR A 116 -2.08 1.80 10.52
CA TYR A 116 -2.97 0.66 10.29
C TYR A 116 -4.34 1.11 9.74
N ASP A 117 -4.95 2.14 10.33
CA ASP A 117 -6.24 2.66 9.87
C ASP A 117 -6.16 3.21 8.45
N ARG A 118 -5.10 3.96 8.13
CA ARG A 118 -4.84 4.46 6.76
C ARG A 118 -4.68 3.33 5.75
N LEU A 119 -3.93 2.28 6.08
CA LEU A 119 -3.78 1.12 5.21
C LEU A 119 -5.12 0.42 4.96
N LYS A 120 -5.98 0.31 5.98
CA LYS A 120 -7.34 -0.25 5.82
C LYS A 120 -8.27 0.62 4.97
N GLN A 121 -7.98 1.91 4.86
CA GLN A 121 -8.66 2.85 3.98
C GLN A 121 -8.06 2.88 2.55
N GLY A 122 -7.06 2.05 2.25
CA GLY A 122 -6.40 1.99 0.93
C GLY A 122 -5.26 3.00 0.74
N ASP A 123 -4.89 3.72 1.79
CA ASP A 123 -3.72 4.61 1.79
C ASP A 123 -2.45 3.80 2.07
N HIS A 124 -1.99 3.09 1.03
CA HIS A 124 -0.79 2.24 1.05
C HIS A 124 0.48 3.05 1.36
N ALA A 125 1.56 2.42 1.84
CA ALA A 125 2.84 3.10 2.03
C ALA A 125 3.47 3.40 0.66
N ILE A 126 3.68 4.67 0.36
CA ILE A 126 3.59 5.14 -1.03
C ILE A 126 4.95 5.08 -1.77
N ALA A 127 6.01 5.70 -1.24
CA ALA A 127 7.15 6.05 -2.09
C ALA A 127 7.98 4.85 -2.57
N TYR A 128 8.48 4.00 -1.67
CA TYR A 128 9.42 2.94 -2.05
C TYR A 128 8.73 1.77 -2.78
N LEU A 129 7.52 1.42 -2.37
CA LEU A 129 6.77 0.34 -3.00
C LEU A 129 6.27 0.74 -4.38
N GLN A 130 5.94 2.01 -4.62
CA GLN A 130 5.67 2.50 -5.97
C GLN A 130 6.91 2.40 -6.85
N ASP A 131 8.07 2.88 -6.40
CA ASP A 131 9.30 2.80 -7.20
C ASP A 131 9.65 1.35 -7.56
N VAL A 132 9.58 0.43 -6.60
CA VAL A 132 9.84 -1.00 -6.84
C VAL A 132 8.79 -1.59 -7.76
N TYR A 133 7.51 -1.22 -7.60
CA TYR A 133 6.44 -1.69 -8.46
C TYR A 133 6.58 -1.16 -9.89
N GLU A 134 6.88 0.12 -10.08
CA GLU A 134 7.09 0.74 -11.39
C GLU A 134 8.29 0.11 -12.08
N GLN A 135 9.44 0.00 -11.40
CA GLN A 135 10.62 -0.69 -11.95
C GLN A 135 10.34 -2.15 -12.28
N SER A 136 9.65 -2.88 -11.40
CA SER A 136 9.32 -4.29 -11.63
C SER A 136 8.30 -4.46 -12.76
N ALA A 137 7.32 -3.56 -12.86
CA ALA A 137 6.29 -3.59 -13.90
C ALA A 137 6.86 -3.20 -15.26
N GLU A 138 7.85 -2.30 -15.30
CA GLU A 138 8.66 -2.01 -16.48
C GLU A 138 9.51 -3.23 -16.89
N ILE A 139 10.28 -3.82 -15.95
CA ILE A 139 11.13 -5.00 -16.21
C ILE A 139 10.31 -6.18 -16.71
N LEU A 140 9.16 -6.46 -16.09
CA LEU A 140 8.29 -7.58 -16.44
C LEU A 140 7.36 -7.26 -17.63
N GLY A 141 7.37 -6.02 -18.13
CA GLY A 141 6.50 -5.60 -19.22
C GLY A 141 5.00 -5.67 -18.87
N VAL A 142 4.63 -5.60 -17.59
CA VAL A 142 3.25 -5.72 -17.09
C VAL A 142 2.65 -4.39 -16.63
N ALA A 143 3.32 -3.26 -16.86
CA ALA A 143 2.78 -1.93 -16.57
C ALA A 143 1.62 -1.52 -17.49
N TRP A 144 1.50 -2.15 -18.66
CA TRP A 144 0.55 -1.77 -19.70
C TRP A 144 -0.94 -1.81 -19.29
N PRO A 145 -1.45 -2.71 -18.41
CA PRO A 145 -2.86 -2.70 -18.02
C PRO A 145 -3.23 -1.42 -17.28
N ALA A 146 -2.35 -0.94 -16.39
CA ALA A 146 -2.56 0.30 -15.66
C ALA A 146 -2.54 1.51 -16.61
N GLU A 147 -1.61 1.53 -17.56
CA GLU A 147 -1.52 2.57 -18.58
C GLU A 147 -2.78 2.60 -19.47
N VAL A 148 -3.26 1.44 -19.93
CA VAL A 148 -4.51 1.34 -20.71
C VAL A 148 -5.68 1.92 -19.91
N LEU A 149 -5.86 1.51 -18.66
CA LEU A 149 -6.94 2.01 -17.79
C LEU A 149 -6.85 3.53 -17.59
N ARG A 150 -5.65 4.07 -17.42
CA ARG A 150 -5.40 5.50 -17.26
C ARG A 150 -5.83 6.29 -18.50
N ARG A 151 -5.55 5.76 -19.71
CA ARG A 151 -5.88 6.42 -20.99
C ARG A 151 -7.36 6.38 -21.34
N VAL A 152 -8.04 5.30 -21.01
CA VAL A 152 -9.50 5.17 -21.24
C VAL A 152 -10.33 5.75 -20.10
N LYS A 153 -9.70 6.29 -19.06
CA LYS A 153 -10.41 7.01 -17.99
C LYS A 153 -11.22 8.16 -18.60
N GLY A 154 -12.52 8.19 -18.28
CA GLY A 154 -13.47 9.18 -18.82
C GLY A 154 -13.93 8.90 -20.25
N LEU A 155 -13.64 7.72 -20.81
CA LEU A 155 -14.33 7.20 -21.99
C LEU A 155 -15.62 6.51 -21.55
N ASP A 156 -16.74 6.83 -22.20
CA ASP A 156 -18.01 6.16 -21.94
C ASP A 156 -18.02 4.78 -22.59
N PHE A 157 -18.37 3.77 -21.80
CA PHE A 157 -18.53 2.39 -22.28
C PHE A 157 -20.03 2.03 -22.36
N PRO A 158 -20.47 1.25 -23.35
CA PRO A 158 -19.67 0.55 -24.37
C PRO A 158 -19.05 1.50 -25.41
N ALA A 159 -17.77 1.29 -25.70
CA ALA A 159 -16.99 2.13 -26.62
C ALA A 159 -16.70 1.39 -27.93
N SER A 160 -16.64 2.11 -29.04
CA SER A 160 -16.19 1.53 -30.31
C SER A 160 -14.69 1.27 -30.29
N ARG A 161 -14.25 0.30 -31.08
CA ARG A 161 -12.83 0.02 -31.31
C ARG A 161 -12.05 1.27 -31.75
N ASP A 162 -12.65 2.14 -32.56
CA ASP A 162 -12.03 3.38 -33.03
C ASP A 162 -11.85 4.40 -31.91
N ALA A 163 -12.86 4.57 -31.05
CA ALA A 163 -12.77 5.46 -29.89
C ALA A 163 -11.67 4.99 -28.90
N VAL A 164 -11.49 3.67 -28.78
CA VAL A 164 -10.39 3.09 -28.00
C VAL A 164 -9.04 3.26 -28.71
N ALA A 165 -9.00 3.15 -30.03
CA ALA A 165 -7.80 3.36 -30.85
C ALA A 165 -7.22 4.76 -30.66
N GLU A 166 -8.07 5.79 -30.69
CA GLU A 166 -7.64 7.18 -30.50
C GLU A 166 -6.93 7.39 -29.16
N ARG A 167 -7.39 6.72 -28.10
CA ARG A 167 -6.84 6.83 -26.74
C ARG A 167 -5.54 6.05 -26.54
N LEU A 168 -5.36 4.96 -27.29
CA LEU A 168 -4.28 3.98 -27.07
C LEU A 168 -3.21 3.98 -28.17
N ARG A 169 -3.20 5.00 -29.04
CA ARG A 169 -2.35 5.10 -30.24
C ARG A 169 -0.85 4.85 -30.06
N ASP A 170 -0.32 5.20 -28.89
CA ASP A 170 1.09 5.17 -28.50
C ASP A 170 1.35 4.22 -27.32
N VAL A 171 0.32 3.49 -26.87
CA VAL A 171 0.46 2.54 -25.77
C VAL A 171 1.13 1.27 -26.30
N HIS A 172 2.14 0.80 -25.57
CA HIS A 172 2.87 -0.40 -25.92
C HIS A 172 2.55 -1.54 -24.95
N ILE A 173 2.44 -2.75 -25.49
CA ILE A 173 2.35 -4.00 -24.73
C ILE A 173 3.55 -4.86 -25.14
N GLY A 174 4.57 -4.93 -24.27
CA GLY A 174 5.87 -5.50 -24.65
C GLY A 174 6.53 -4.68 -25.77
N HIS A 175 6.82 -5.33 -26.90
CA HIS A 175 7.44 -4.70 -28.08
C HIS A 175 6.42 -4.24 -29.14
N ARG A 176 5.11 -4.33 -28.87
CA ARG A 176 4.05 -4.02 -29.84
C ARG A 176 3.26 -2.79 -29.46
N VAL A 177 2.79 -2.05 -30.46
CA VAL A 177 1.84 -0.95 -30.27
C VAL A 177 0.43 -1.52 -30.17
N VAL A 178 -0.40 -1.03 -29.24
CA VAL A 178 -1.78 -1.48 -29.07
C VAL A 178 -2.58 -1.39 -30.37
N CYS A 179 -2.30 -0.40 -31.21
CA CYS A 179 -2.89 -0.26 -32.55
C CYS A 179 -2.80 -1.53 -33.41
N GLU A 180 -1.70 -2.27 -33.32
CA GLU A 180 -1.49 -3.51 -34.06
C GLU A 180 -2.41 -4.64 -33.58
N LEU A 181 -2.87 -4.55 -32.33
CA LEU A 181 -3.74 -5.54 -31.69
C LEU A 181 -5.23 -5.23 -31.88
N LEU A 182 -5.59 -3.96 -32.16
CA LEU A 182 -6.99 -3.52 -32.31
C LEU A 182 -7.80 -4.34 -33.31
N PRO A 183 -7.29 -4.78 -34.48
CA PRO A 183 -8.08 -5.59 -35.41
C PRO A 183 -8.59 -6.90 -34.80
N ARG A 184 -7.94 -7.41 -33.75
CA ARG A 184 -8.30 -8.65 -33.04
C ARG A 184 -9.32 -8.42 -31.92
N LEU A 185 -9.62 -7.17 -31.58
CA LEU A 185 -10.61 -6.82 -30.57
C LEU A 185 -12.02 -6.82 -31.19
N PRO A 186 -13.07 -7.06 -30.40
CA PRO A 186 -14.45 -6.88 -30.86
C PRO A 186 -14.70 -5.42 -31.25
N GLU A 187 -15.64 -5.22 -32.18
CA GLU A 187 -16.03 -3.88 -32.68
C GLU A 187 -16.54 -2.96 -31.57
N THR A 188 -17.20 -3.54 -30.57
CA THR A 188 -17.71 -2.85 -29.41
C THR A 188 -17.11 -3.45 -28.15
N ILE A 189 -16.56 -2.59 -27.31
CA ILE A 189 -15.89 -2.96 -26.06
C ILE A 189 -16.83 -2.57 -24.93
N THR A 190 -17.25 -3.54 -24.12
CA THR A 190 -18.35 -3.36 -23.17
C THR A 190 -17.94 -2.69 -21.86
N SER A 191 -16.68 -2.82 -21.47
CA SER A 191 -16.14 -2.24 -20.23
C SER A 191 -14.61 -2.14 -20.26
N PRO A 192 -14.00 -1.33 -19.36
CA PRO A 192 -12.55 -1.29 -19.21
C PRO A 192 -11.92 -2.65 -18.90
N SER A 193 -12.59 -3.49 -18.09
CA SER A 193 -12.11 -4.85 -17.78
C SER A 193 -12.18 -5.79 -18.99
N SER A 194 -13.23 -5.64 -19.82
CA SER A 194 -13.37 -6.39 -21.08
C SER A 194 -12.25 -6.02 -22.05
N LEU A 195 -11.89 -4.74 -22.15
CA LEU A 195 -10.77 -4.27 -22.95
C LEU A 195 -9.44 -4.95 -22.56
N LEU A 196 -9.10 -4.94 -21.27
CA LEU A 196 -7.87 -5.57 -20.78
C LEU A 196 -7.83 -7.07 -21.07
N SER A 197 -8.97 -7.73 -20.93
CA SER A 197 -9.10 -9.17 -21.20
C SER A 197 -8.88 -9.50 -22.68
N HIS A 198 -9.46 -8.70 -23.59
CA HIS A 198 -9.24 -8.87 -25.03
C HIS A 198 -7.80 -8.54 -25.45
N LEU A 199 -7.19 -7.49 -24.90
CA LEU A 199 -5.79 -7.16 -25.16
C LEU A 199 -4.85 -8.27 -24.68
N LYS A 200 -5.07 -8.81 -23.48
CA LYS A 200 -4.31 -9.96 -22.97
C LYS A 200 -4.45 -11.17 -23.88
N ALA A 201 -5.68 -11.50 -24.30
CA ALA A 201 -5.91 -12.62 -25.21
C ALA A 201 -5.24 -12.40 -26.59
N ALA A 202 -5.29 -11.19 -27.13
CA ALA A 202 -4.68 -10.84 -28.41
C ALA A 202 -3.15 -10.96 -28.41
N VAL A 203 -2.51 -10.70 -27.26
CA VAL A 203 -1.06 -10.88 -27.05
C VAL A 203 -0.72 -12.37 -26.91
N GLN A 204 -1.49 -13.12 -26.10
CA GLN A 204 -1.22 -14.54 -25.82
C GLN A 204 -1.50 -15.48 -26.99
N ALA A 205 -2.47 -15.14 -27.87
CA ALA A 205 -2.80 -15.93 -29.05
C ALA A 205 -1.66 -15.98 -30.08
N GLU A 206 -0.67 -15.09 -29.97
CA GLU A 206 0.44 -14.97 -30.92
C GLU A 206 1.77 -15.52 -30.36
N GLU A 207 1.86 -15.73 -29.04
CA GLU A 207 3.01 -16.39 -28.39
C GLU A 207 2.91 -17.92 -28.44
N ARG A 208 1.80 -18.47 -28.95
CA ARG A 208 1.60 -19.89 -29.15
C ARG A 208 2.03 -20.24 -30.59
N PRO A 209 3.12 -21.02 -30.77
CA PRO A 209 3.61 -21.39 -32.10
C PRO A 209 2.62 -22.23 -32.91
#